data_AF-A0A3D1SWM2-F1
#
_entry.id   AF-A0A3D1SWM2-F1
#
_cell.length_a   1.000
_cell.length_b   1.000
_cell.length_c   1.000
_cell.angle_alpha   90.00
_cell.angle_beta   90.00
_cell.angle_gamma   90.00
#
_symmetry.space_group_name_H-M   'P 1'
#
loop_
_entity.id
_entity.type
_entity.pdbx_description
1 polymer ?
#
loop_
_entity_poly.entity_id
_entity_poly.type
_entity_poly.pdbx_seq_one_letter_code
_entity_poly.pdbx_strand_id
1 'polypeptide(L)'
;MTRRKRFKKSVLFVVLVVLSIAGIIIFKCITDSGALQAFGDLCGRSIQNRDLSGCEVLYIQRFDSRTKWPEPTKLPTGFDPASIMEIGKDPGLNIRELHARGITGKGVGVAIIDGSLRLDHSEYGDRIAFYREPPGYKKQPIYHASMAVGILAGKTAGVAPEATIHYFGGHLDNPDNIPPIIQEIIAYNKELPERDKIRVISISMGCALPIWMEAIAEAAENGITVVTTADLLNELRLSGIQCPLGKDRNDPVSYQVCYFKREQGVQYDPGELCVPIDNRTFADYESADGFIFNPKGGMSEGAPYFAGLVALVYQVNPDLTTTEIFELCQESATPFGLAFIVNPVELIRLAEVTIQRQTLDSYNNSGGLLP
;
A
#
# COMPACT_ATOMS: atom_id res chain seq x y z
N MET A 1 25.03 11.76 72.99
CA MET A 1 25.13 12.53 71.74
C MET A 1 24.41 11.76 70.62
N THR A 2 23.18 12.09 70.29
CA THR A 2 22.49 11.49 69.13
C THR A 2 21.61 12.53 68.47
N ARG A 3 22.26 13.42 67.73
CA ARG A 3 21.63 14.41 66.84
C ARG A 3 21.71 13.87 65.41
N ARG A 4 20.63 14.08 64.64
CA ARG A 4 20.47 13.91 63.18
C ARG A 4 19.90 12.57 62.68
N LYS A 5 18.58 12.41 62.84
CA LYS A 5 17.70 11.80 61.81
C LYS A 5 16.48 12.71 61.62
N ARG A 6 16.66 13.85 60.95
CA ARG A 6 15.56 14.76 60.58
C ARG A 6 15.59 15.24 59.12
N PHE A 7 16.29 14.52 58.24
CA PHE A 7 16.52 14.94 56.85
C PHE A 7 15.97 14.01 55.77
N LYS A 8 15.06 13.07 56.10
CA LYS A 8 14.48 12.14 55.11
C LYS A 8 12.97 12.23 54.89
N LYS A 9 12.23 13.01 55.68
CA LYS A 9 10.77 13.15 55.50
C LYS A 9 10.38 14.23 54.48
N SER A 10 11.13 15.33 54.40
CA SER A 10 10.81 16.44 53.50
C SER A 10 11.12 16.13 52.02
N VAL A 11 12.21 15.42 51.74
CA VAL A 11 12.57 15.01 50.36
C VAL A 11 11.58 13.96 49.82
N LEU A 12 11.15 13.02 50.66
CA LEU A 12 10.17 12.00 50.26
C LEU A 12 8.78 12.61 49.98
N PHE A 13 8.39 13.64 50.75
CA PHE A 13 7.12 14.34 50.53
C PHE A 13 7.15 15.21 49.25
N VAL A 14 8.27 15.85 48.94
CA VAL A 14 8.44 16.62 47.69
C VAL A 14 8.46 15.71 46.47
N VAL A 15 9.11 14.54 46.53
CA VAL A 15 9.10 13.56 45.42
C VAL A 15 7.70 12.97 45.18
N LEU A 16 6.94 12.69 46.24
CA LEU A 16 5.54 12.23 46.13
C LEU A 16 4.60 13.29 45.55
N VAL A 17 4.81 14.58 45.87
CA VAL A 17 4.03 15.70 45.32
C VAL A 17 4.42 16.00 43.87
N VAL A 18 5.69 15.86 43.49
CA VAL A 18 6.12 16.01 42.09
C VAL A 18 5.64 14.84 41.23
N LEU A 19 5.65 13.60 41.74
CA LEU A 19 5.08 12.44 41.04
C LEU A 19 3.56 12.50 40.95
N SER A 20 2.86 13.05 41.95
CA SER A 20 1.41 13.25 41.87
C SER A 20 1.05 14.40 40.94
N ILE A 21 1.83 15.48 40.88
CA ILE A 21 1.62 16.58 39.92
C ILE A 21 1.98 16.14 38.49
N ALA A 22 3.09 15.42 38.28
CA ALA A 22 3.43 14.84 36.98
C ALA A 22 2.38 13.79 36.56
N GLY A 23 1.94 12.94 37.49
CA GLY A 23 0.84 12.00 37.29
C GLY A 23 -0.48 12.71 36.99
N ILE A 24 -0.80 13.83 37.64
CA ILE A 24 -1.99 14.65 37.37
C ILE A 24 -1.87 15.39 36.05
N ILE A 25 -0.69 15.87 35.63
CA ILE A 25 -0.48 16.50 34.31
C ILE A 25 -0.60 15.45 33.20
N ILE A 26 0.00 14.26 33.39
CA ILE A 26 -0.15 13.12 32.47
C ILE A 26 -1.60 12.64 32.42
N PHE A 27 -2.30 12.59 33.56
CA PHE A 27 -3.70 12.13 33.65
C PHE A 27 -4.72 13.18 33.20
N LYS A 28 -4.40 14.48 33.34
CA LYS A 28 -5.23 15.60 32.85
C LYS A 28 -5.10 15.78 31.33
N CYS A 29 -4.01 15.31 30.71
CA CYS A 29 -3.96 15.11 29.26
C CYS A 29 -4.85 13.94 28.78
N ILE A 30 -5.25 13.03 29.66
CA ILE A 30 -5.94 11.79 29.30
C ILE A 30 -7.45 11.82 29.60
N THR A 31 -7.96 12.79 30.36
CA THR A 31 -9.38 12.82 30.75
C THR A 31 -10.06 14.17 30.50
N ASP A 32 -10.12 14.53 29.23
CA ASP A 32 -11.29 15.19 28.65
C ASP A 32 -11.59 14.44 27.35
N SER A 33 -12.82 14.51 26.85
CA SER A 33 -13.30 13.90 25.59
C SER A 33 -12.59 14.41 24.31
N GLY A 34 -11.33 14.86 24.43
CA GLY A 34 -10.44 15.39 23.40
C GLY A 34 -9.05 14.73 23.32
N ALA A 35 -8.76 13.64 24.04
CA ALA A 35 -7.50 12.91 23.89
C ALA A 35 -7.42 12.19 22.52
N LEU A 36 -6.31 12.37 21.80
CA LEU A 36 -6.05 11.66 20.54
C LEU A 36 -5.64 10.22 20.85
N GLN A 37 -6.32 9.25 20.23
CA GLN A 37 -6.01 7.82 20.37
C GLN A 37 -4.94 7.41 19.36
N ALA A 38 -4.15 6.38 19.67
CA ALA A 38 -3.23 5.78 18.70
C ALA A 38 -4.00 5.29 17.47
N PHE A 39 -3.46 5.53 16.26
CA PHE A 39 -4.13 5.19 14.99
C PHE A 39 -5.51 5.82 14.84
N GLY A 40 -5.69 7.03 15.38
CA GLY A 40 -6.89 7.83 15.18
C GLY A 40 -6.98 8.41 13.77
N ASP A 41 -8.18 8.90 13.42
CA ASP A 41 -8.49 9.46 12.11
C ASP A 41 -8.84 10.95 12.21
N LEU A 42 -7.96 11.78 11.66
CA LEU A 42 -8.06 13.24 11.60
C LEU A 42 -8.50 13.76 10.23
N CYS A 43 -8.83 12.89 9.27
CA CYS A 43 -9.28 13.30 7.94
C CYS A 43 -10.46 14.27 8.02
N GLY A 44 -10.37 15.40 7.30
CA GLY A 44 -11.36 16.47 7.29
C GLY A 44 -11.56 17.23 8.62
N ARG A 45 -10.83 16.88 9.68
CA ARG A 45 -11.01 17.49 11.01
C ARG A 45 -10.23 18.79 11.17
N SER A 46 -10.78 19.70 11.97
CA SER A 46 -10.08 20.90 12.42
C SER A 46 -9.62 20.76 13.87
N ILE A 47 -8.29 20.73 14.07
CA ILE A 47 -7.65 20.71 15.39
C ILE A 47 -6.79 21.97 15.64
N GLN A 48 -6.88 22.97 14.76
CA GLN A 48 -6.07 24.20 14.74
C GLN A 48 -6.01 25.00 16.05
N ASN A 49 -7.00 24.85 16.93
CA ASN A 49 -7.09 25.60 18.19
C ASN A 49 -6.45 24.87 19.39
N ARG A 50 -5.84 23.70 19.19
CA ARG A 50 -5.24 22.89 20.26
C ARG A 50 -3.75 23.18 20.41
N ASP A 51 -3.23 23.05 21.63
CA ASP A 51 -1.79 22.92 21.88
C ASP A 51 -1.45 21.42 21.95
N LEU A 52 -0.66 20.95 20.99
CA LEU A 52 -0.29 19.56 20.79
C LEU A 52 1.23 19.38 20.81
N SER A 53 1.97 20.37 21.35
CA SER A 53 3.44 20.40 21.36
C SER A 53 4.09 19.19 22.04
N GLY A 54 3.38 18.52 22.95
CA GLY A 54 3.81 17.27 23.61
C GLY A 54 3.10 16.00 23.13
N CYS A 55 2.37 16.04 22.01
CA CYS A 55 1.52 14.94 21.57
C CYS A 55 2.20 14.05 20.51
N GLU A 56 3.08 13.14 20.96
CA GLU A 56 3.78 12.18 20.08
C GLU A 56 2.83 11.26 19.28
N VAL A 57 1.61 11.06 19.76
CA VAL A 57 0.59 10.24 19.08
C VAL A 57 0.21 10.79 17.69
N LEU A 58 0.57 12.05 17.38
CA LEU A 58 0.38 12.68 16.07
C LEU A 58 1.11 11.96 14.94
N TYR A 59 2.29 11.38 15.21
CA TYR A 59 3.06 10.65 14.19
C TYR A 59 2.40 9.35 13.71
N ILE A 60 1.36 8.90 14.41
CA ILE A 60 0.59 7.69 14.06
C ILE A 60 -0.90 8.01 13.89
N GLN A 61 -1.26 9.25 13.54
CA GLN A 61 -2.62 9.59 13.10
C GLN A 61 -2.75 9.47 11.59
N ARG A 62 -3.89 8.97 11.13
CA ARG A 62 -4.32 9.19 9.74
C ARG A 62 -4.81 10.62 9.60
N PHE A 63 -4.47 11.27 8.49
CA PHE A 63 -4.94 12.61 8.17
C PHE A 63 -4.96 12.84 6.66
N ASP A 64 -5.63 13.89 6.22
CA ASP A 64 -5.74 14.23 4.81
C ASP A 64 -5.38 15.70 4.55
N SER A 65 -5.39 16.10 3.28
CA SER A 65 -5.13 17.48 2.87
C SER A 65 -6.14 18.51 3.41
N ARG A 66 -7.24 18.05 4.03
CA ARG A 66 -8.32 18.89 4.58
C ARG A 66 -8.21 19.05 6.10
N THR A 67 -7.37 18.24 6.75
CA THR A 67 -7.05 18.38 8.18
C THR A 67 -6.44 19.75 8.46
N LYS A 68 -7.04 20.51 9.40
CA LYS A 68 -6.55 21.84 9.80
C LYS A 68 -5.72 21.73 11.08
N TRP A 69 -4.43 22.03 10.96
CA TRP A 69 -3.43 21.88 12.00
C TRP A 69 -3.24 23.15 12.83
N PRO A 70 -2.78 23.04 14.10
CA PRO A 70 -2.29 24.18 14.87
C PRO A 70 -1.10 24.86 14.19
N GLU A 71 -0.82 26.10 14.62
CA GLU A 71 0.44 26.78 14.30
C GLU A 71 1.66 25.91 14.68
N PRO A 72 2.78 25.96 13.93
CA PRO A 72 3.94 25.08 14.15
C PRO A 72 4.47 25.04 15.59
N THR A 73 4.39 26.14 16.33
CA THR A 73 4.83 26.22 17.74
C THR A 73 3.98 25.40 18.72
N LYS A 74 2.80 24.95 18.27
CA LYS A 74 1.85 24.10 19.01
C LYS A 74 1.84 22.66 18.51
N LEU A 75 2.79 22.29 17.65
CA LEU A 75 2.99 20.93 17.17
C LEU A 75 4.24 20.31 17.79
N PRO A 76 4.36 18.96 17.85
CA PRO A 76 5.57 18.31 18.31
C PRO A 76 6.79 18.76 17.52
N THR A 77 7.95 18.82 18.17
CA THR A 77 9.19 19.21 17.49
C THR A 77 9.48 18.22 16.35
N GLY A 78 9.70 18.72 15.13
CA GLY A 78 9.96 17.91 13.94
C GLY A 78 8.70 17.35 13.26
N PHE A 79 7.50 17.57 13.81
CA PHE A 79 6.25 17.16 13.17
C PHE A 79 5.85 18.18 12.12
N ASP A 80 5.92 17.77 10.85
CA ASP A 80 5.40 18.53 9.72
C ASP A 80 4.47 17.64 8.89
N PRO A 81 3.14 17.88 8.93
CA PRO A 81 2.17 17.06 8.22
C PRO A 81 2.36 17.14 6.69
N ALA A 82 2.84 18.26 6.15
CA ALA A 82 3.08 18.38 4.71
C ALA A 82 4.27 17.52 4.27
N SER A 83 5.37 17.56 5.02
CA SER A 83 6.53 16.70 4.78
C SER A 83 6.19 15.21 4.95
N ILE A 84 5.42 14.83 5.99
CA ILE A 84 4.97 13.45 6.19
C ILE A 84 4.11 12.97 5.01
N MET A 85 3.18 13.80 4.56
CA MET A 85 2.34 13.52 3.38
C MET A 85 3.21 13.26 2.15
N GLU A 86 4.22 14.11 1.89
CA GLU A 86 5.10 13.96 0.73
C GLU A 86 5.99 12.72 0.81
N ILE A 87 6.55 12.42 1.99
CA ILE A 87 7.35 11.21 2.22
C ILE A 87 6.53 9.95 1.94
N GLY A 88 5.26 9.92 2.37
CA GLY A 88 4.38 8.77 2.19
C GLY A 88 3.98 8.50 0.73
N LYS A 89 4.10 9.48 -0.18
CA LYS A 89 3.79 9.28 -1.60
C LYS A 89 4.85 8.43 -2.30
N ASP A 90 6.07 8.43 -1.79
CA ASP A 90 7.08 7.55 -2.36
C ASP A 90 6.59 6.08 -2.23
N PRO A 91 6.62 5.25 -3.28
CA PRO A 91 6.32 3.83 -3.11
C PRO A 91 7.38 3.10 -2.27
N GLY A 92 8.63 3.53 -2.35
CA GLY A 92 9.80 2.93 -1.71
C GLY A 92 10.47 1.88 -2.58
N LEU A 93 11.54 1.28 -2.05
CA LEU A 93 12.27 0.17 -2.67
C LEU A 93 12.77 0.48 -4.09
N ASN A 94 13.19 1.73 -4.33
CA ASN A 94 13.74 2.22 -5.60
C ASN A 94 12.77 2.18 -6.80
N ILE A 95 11.45 2.12 -6.56
CA ILE A 95 10.46 2.16 -7.66
C ILE A 95 10.56 3.45 -8.48
N ARG A 96 10.87 4.59 -7.86
CA ARG A 96 11.06 5.86 -8.58
C ARG A 96 12.27 5.84 -9.52
N GLU A 97 13.28 5.01 -9.25
CA GLU A 97 14.39 4.79 -10.18
C GLU A 97 13.93 4.02 -11.44
N LEU A 98 13.00 3.08 -11.28
CA LEU A 98 12.35 2.39 -12.40
C LEU A 98 11.51 3.38 -13.22
N HIS A 99 10.76 4.27 -12.57
CA HIS A 99 10.00 5.32 -13.25
C HIS A 99 10.92 6.23 -14.06
N ALA A 100 12.07 6.62 -13.50
CA ALA A 100 13.07 7.42 -14.20
C ALA A 100 13.69 6.70 -15.42
N ARG A 101 13.71 5.36 -15.42
CA ARG A 101 14.08 4.52 -16.58
C ARG A 101 12.94 4.37 -17.60
N GLY A 102 11.76 4.94 -17.35
CA GLY A 102 10.58 4.82 -18.20
C GLY A 102 9.76 3.54 -17.95
N ILE A 103 10.02 2.82 -16.86
CA ILE A 103 9.28 1.63 -16.44
C ILE A 103 8.22 2.08 -15.44
N THR A 104 7.03 2.37 -15.93
CA THR A 104 5.96 3.12 -15.26
C THR A 104 4.60 2.43 -15.33
N GLY A 105 4.52 1.22 -15.88
CA GLY A 105 3.28 0.51 -16.22
C GLY A 105 2.67 0.96 -17.55
N LYS A 106 3.40 1.80 -18.32
CA LYS A 106 2.91 2.33 -19.60
C LYS A 106 2.62 1.21 -20.59
N GLY A 107 1.46 1.26 -21.23
CA GLY A 107 1.02 0.25 -22.20
C GLY A 107 0.48 -1.03 -21.55
N VAL A 108 0.29 -1.05 -20.23
CA VAL A 108 -0.32 -2.17 -19.51
C VAL A 108 -1.68 -1.73 -18.96
N GLY A 109 -2.73 -2.45 -19.35
CA GLY A 109 -4.05 -2.32 -18.73
C GLY A 109 -4.07 -3.00 -17.36
N VAL A 110 -4.60 -2.30 -16.37
CA VAL A 110 -4.81 -2.81 -15.02
C VAL A 110 -6.28 -2.69 -14.66
N ALA A 111 -6.85 -3.76 -14.16
CA ALA A 111 -8.21 -3.78 -13.64
C ALA A 111 -8.20 -3.71 -12.12
N ILE A 112 -9.15 -2.96 -11.55
CA ILE A 112 -9.37 -2.89 -10.10
C ILE A 112 -10.81 -3.31 -9.82
N ILE A 113 -10.98 -4.26 -8.90
CA ILE A 113 -12.29 -4.65 -8.36
C ILE A 113 -12.39 -4.14 -6.93
N ASP A 114 -13.12 -3.04 -6.74
CA ASP A 114 -13.32 -2.41 -5.43
C ASP A 114 -14.67 -1.67 -5.41
N GLY A 115 -15.01 -0.94 -4.34
CA GLY A 115 -16.28 -0.23 -4.19
C GLY A 115 -16.43 0.99 -5.11
N SER A 116 -17.15 2.02 -4.67
CA SER A 116 -17.36 3.23 -5.49
C SER A 116 -16.09 4.10 -5.53
N LEU A 117 -15.66 4.50 -6.74
CA LEU A 117 -14.45 5.29 -6.97
C LEU A 117 -14.77 6.76 -7.26
N ARG A 118 -13.89 7.67 -6.80
CA ARG A 118 -13.88 9.07 -7.25
C ARG A 118 -13.21 9.16 -8.63
N LEU A 119 -13.95 9.50 -9.68
CA LEU A 119 -13.42 9.41 -11.05
C LEU A 119 -12.54 10.59 -11.50
N ASP A 120 -12.67 11.75 -10.86
CA ASP A 120 -12.05 13.01 -11.27
C ASP A 120 -10.77 13.35 -10.48
N HIS A 121 -10.20 12.39 -9.75
CA HIS A 121 -9.01 12.65 -8.93
C HIS A 121 -7.78 12.89 -9.81
N SER A 122 -7.00 13.94 -9.55
CA SER A 122 -5.86 14.35 -10.39
C SER A 122 -4.75 13.31 -10.49
N GLU A 123 -4.59 12.46 -9.47
CA GLU A 123 -3.66 11.32 -9.49
C GLU A 123 -3.96 10.28 -10.57
N TYR A 124 -5.19 10.10 -11.06
CA TYR A 124 -5.50 8.97 -11.96
C TYR A 124 -6.69 9.16 -12.92
N GLY A 125 -7.53 10.19 -12.72
CA GLY A 125 -8.79 10.33 -13.45
C GLY A 125 -8.65 10.44 -14.96
N ASP A 126 -7.53 10.98 -15.45
CA ASP A 126 -7.19 11.07 -16.87
C ASP A 126 -6.80 9.72 -17.51
N ARG A 127 -6.60 8.68 -16.71
CA ARG A 127 -6.22 7.32 -17.16
C ARG A 127 -7.29 6.26 -16.91
N ILE A 128 -8.47 6.64 -16.43
CA ILE A 128 -9.61 5.74 -16.36
C ILE A 128 -10.16 5.53 -17.77
N ALA A 129 -9.80 4.41 -18.40
CA ALA A 129 -10.28 4.04 -19.73
C ALA A 129 -11.66 3.38 -19.69
N PHE A 130 -11.99 2.71 -18.58
CA PHE A 130 -13.28 2.08 -18.38
C PHE A 130 -13.71 2.20 -16.92
N TYR A 131 -15.01 2.42 -16.71
CA TYR A 131 -15.62 2.40 -15.38
C TYR A 131 -16.98 1.71 -15.44
N ARG A 132 -17.12 0.64 -14.66
CA ARG A 132 -18.40 0.05 -14.31
C ARG A 132 -18.71 0.35 -12.84
N GLU A 133 -19.84 0.99 -12.58
CA GLU A 133 -20.31 1.28 -11.21
C GLU A 133 -20.59 -0.02 -10.42
N PRO A 134 -20.32 -0.08 -9.11
CA PRO A 134 -20.67 -1.24 -8.30
C PRO A 134 -22.20 -1.44 -8.23
N PRO A 135 -22.68 -2.70 -8.24
CA PRO A 135 -24.11 -2.97 -8.12
C PRO A 135 -24.63 -2.55 -6.73
N GLY A 136 -25.75 -1.81 -6.67
CA GLY A 136 -26.42 -1.43 -5.43
C GLY A 136 -26.41 0.08 -5.12
N TYR A 137 -26.57 0.42 -3.83
CA TYR A 137 -26.98 1.77 -3.39
C TYR A 137 -25.86 2.71 -2.93
N LYS A 138 -24.64 2.22 -2.63
CA LYS A 138 -23.54 3.09 -2.14
C LYS A 138 -22.76 3.70 -3.31
N LYS A 139 -23.36 4.68 -3.99
CA LYS A 139 -22.75 5.39 -5.13
C LYS A 139 -21.67 6.40 -4.76
N GLN A 140 -21.57 6.76 -3.48
CA GLN A 140 -20.57 7.73 -3.03
C GLN A 140 -19.17 7.10 -3.06
N PRO A 141 -18.15 7.81 -3.56
CA PRO A 141 -16.76 7.36 -3.49
C PRO A 141 -16.37 6.94 -2.07
N ILE A 142 -15.61 5.85 -1.97
CA ILE A 142 -15.11 5.35 -0.68
C ILE A 142 -13.58 5.44 -0.61
N TYR A 143 -13.09 5.55 0.62
CA TYR A 143 -11.66 5.51 0.94
C TYR A 143 -10.94 4.33 0.28
N HIS A 144 -11.51 3.13 0.43
CA HIS A 144 -10.86 1.88 0.01
C HIS A 144 -10.58 1.84 -1.50
N ALA A 145 -11.55 2.26 -2.32
CA ALA A 145 -11.40 2.36 -3.76
C ALA A 145 -10.29 3.37 -4.17
N SER A 146 -10.30 4.57 -3.58
CA SER A 146 -9.32 5.61 -3.93
C SER A 146 -7.91 5.27 -3.45
N MET A 147 -7.79 4.59 -2.31
CA MET A 147 -6.55 3.98 -1.83
C MET A 147 -6.03 2.95 -2.83
N ALA A 148 -6.87 2.02 -3.30
CA ALA A 148 -6.43 0.95 -4.20
C ALA A 148 -5.90 1.52 -5.53
N VAL A 149 -6.67 2.42 -6.15
CA VAL A 149 -6.27 3.06 -7.41
C VAL A 149 -5.05 3.97 -7.22
N GLY A 150 -5.00 4.73 -6.11
CA GLY A 150 -3.88 5.63 -5.81
C GLY A 150 -2.55 4.90 -5.59
N ILE A 151 -2.56 3.79 -4.84
CA ILE A 151 -1.35 2.97 -4.61
C ILE A 151 -0.91 2.25 -5.88
N LEU A 152 -1.84 1.76 -6.69
CA LEU A 152 -1.52 1.03 -7.91
C LEU A 152 -1.01 2.00 -9.00
N ALA A 153 -1.81 3.01 -9.34
CA ALA A 153 -1.65 3.81 -10.56
C ALA A 153 -1.73 5.34 -10.36
N GLY A 154 -1.59 5.84 -9.13
CA GLY A 154 -1.46 7.28 -8.87
C GLY A 154 -0.22 7.89 -9.53
N LYS A 155 -0.34 9.09 -10.10
CA LYS A 155 0.76 9.82 -10.79
C LYS A 155 2.01 9.97 -9.91
N THR A 156 1.82 10.28 -8.63
CA THR A 156 2.91 10.60 -7.71
C THR A 156 3.05 9.59 -6.58
N ALA A 157 1.94 8.92 -6.23
CA ALA A 157 1.86 7.93 -5.16
C ALA A 157 1.91 6.46 -5.61
N GLY A 158 1.70 6.22 -6.91
CA GLY A 158 1.48 4.90 -7.47
C GLY A 158 2.76 4.12 -7.79
N VAL A 159 2.65 2.80 -7.82
CA VAL A 159 3.73 1.91 -8.28
C VAL A 159 3.83 1.88 -9.80
N ALA A 160 2.70 1.91 -10.51
CA ALA A 160 2.60 1.89 -11.97
C ALA A 160 1.84 3.15 -12.48
N PRO A 161 2.46 4.34 -12.37
CA PRO A 161 1.78 5.63 -12.57
C PRO A 161 1.25 5.88 -13.99
N GLU A 162 1.68 5.13 -15.00
CA GLU A 162 1.22 5.27 -16.39
C GLU A 162 0.39 4.07 -16.88
N ALA A 163 -0.01 3.17 -15.98
CA ALA A 163 -0.93 2.09 -16.33
C ALA A 163 -2.33 2.61 -16.71
N THR A 164 -2.98 1.94 -17.66
CA THR A 164 -4.34 2.25 -18.09
C THR A 164 -5.34 1.59 -17.14
N ILE A 165 -6.25 2.37 -16.56
CA ILE A 165 -7.14 1.89 -15.50
C ILE A 165 -8.48 1.44 -16.07
N HIS A 166 -8.85 0.19 -15.77
CA HIS A 166 -10.16 -0.39 -16.04
C HIS A 166 -10.85 -0.74 -14.73
N TYR A 167 -11.82 0.06 -14.32
CA TYR A 167 -12.41 -0.08 -12.99
C TYR A 167 -13.73 -0.85 -13.04
N PHE A 168 -13.84 -1.90 -12.24
CA PHE A 168 -15.02 -2.74 -12.14
C PHE A 168 -15.56 -2.73 -10.72
N GLY A 169 -16.63 -1.99 -10.49
CA GLY A 169 -17.22 -1.87 -9.17
C GLY A 169 -17.72 -3.22 -8.62
N GLY A 170 -17.18 -3.65 -7.50
CA GLY A 170 -17.63 -4.81 -6.73
C GLY A 170 -18.32 -4.41 -5.43
N HIS A 171 -18.84 -5.41 -4.71
CA HIS A 171 -19.27 -5.26 -3.32
C HIS A 171 -18.39 -6.14 -2.44
N LEU A 172 -17.34 -5.54 -1.87
CA LEU A 172 -16.33 -6.25 -1.08
C LEU A 172 -16.88 -6.90 0.21
N ASP A 173 -18.10 -6.58 0.63
CA ASP A 173 -18.74 -7.31 1.74
C ASP A 173 -19.43 -8.62 1.28
N ASN A 174 -19.46 -8.88 -0.03
CA ASN A 174 -20.04 -10.08 -0.62
C ASN A 174 -19.03 -10.76 -1.57
N PRO A 175 -18.25 -11.73 -1.08
CA PRO A 175 -17.22 -12.39 -1.88
C PRO A 175 -17.77 -13.18 -3.08
N ASP A 176 -19.07 -13.50 -3.12
CA ASP A 176 -19.68 -14.26 -4.22
C ASP A 176 -19.75 -13.47 -5.53
N ASN A 177 -19.64 -12.14 -5.47
CA ASN A 177 -19.68 -11.31 -6.68
C ASN A 177 -18.35 -11.22 -7.43
N ILE A 178 -17.23 -11.56 -6.79
CA ILE A 178 -15.91 -11.31 -7.37
C ILE A 178 -15.59 -12.26 -8.51
N PRO A 179 -15.80 -13.59 -8.40
CA PRO A 179 -15.53 -14.50 -9.51
C PRO A 179 -16.31 -14.11 -10.79
N PRO A 180 -17.62 -13.80 -10.75
CA PRO A 180 -18.33 -13.27 -11.92
C PRO A 180 -17.73 -11.99 -12.50
N ILE A 181 -17.19 -11.08 -11.68
CA ILE A 181 -16.54 -9.86 -12.17
C ILE A 181 -15.20 -10.18 -12.84
N ILE A 182 -14.43 -11.14 -12.33
CA ILE A 182 -13.23 -11.64 -13.01
C ILE A 182 -13.60 -12.17 -14.40
N GLN A 183 -14.67 -12.96 -14.51
CA GLN A 183 -15.16 -13.47 -15.78
C GLN A 183 -15.63 -12.37 -16.75
N GLU A 184 -16.29 -11.34 -16.21
CA GLU A 184 -16.65 -10.15 -16.97
C GLU A 184 -15.42 -9.45 -17.53
N ILE A 185 -14.36 -9.29 -16.71
CA ILE A 185 -13.09 -8.70 -17.14
C ILE A 185 -12.45 -9.53 -18.24
N ILE A 186 -12.40 -10.86 -18.12
CA ILE A 186 -11.85 -11.75 -19.16
C ILE A 186 -12.62 -11.57 -20.47
N ALA A 187 -13.96 -11.54 -20.43
CA ALA A 187 -14.79 -11.34 -21.61
C ALA A 187 -14.56 -9.96 -22.23
N TYR A 188 -14.55 -8.90 -21.43
CA TYR A 188 -14.25 -7.54 -21.86
C TYR A 188 -12.86 -7.42 -22.48
N ASN A 189 -11.86 -8.08 -21.88
CA ASN A 189 -10.47 -8.02 -22.32
C ASN A 189 -10.29 -8.62 -23.72
N LYS A 190 -11.10 -9.60 -24.14
CA LYS A 190 -11.03 -10.18 -25.50
C LYS A 190 -11.27 -9.16 -26.60
N GLU A 191 -12.13 -8.17 -26.35
CA GLU A 191 -12.50 -7.13 -27.31
C GLU A 191 -11.52 -5.94 -27.33
N LEU A 192 -10.62 -5.84 -26.34
CA LEU A 192 -9.65 -4.75 -26.26
C LEU A 192 -8.54 -4.89 -27.32
N PRO A 193 -8.07 -3.78 -27.92
CA PRO A 193 -6.84 -3.77 -28.70
C PRO A 193 -5.65 -4.27 -27.88
N GLU A 194 -4.64 -4.84 -28.54
CA GLU A 194 -3.48 -5.46 -27.86
C GLU A 194 -2.78 -4.50 -26.88
N ARG A 195 -2.60 -3.24 -27.29
CA ARG A 195 -1.98 -2.18 -26.49
C ARG A 195 -2.79 -1.74 -25.26
N ASP A 196 -4.06 -2.13 -25.21
CA ASP A 196 -5.03 -1.74 -24.17
C ASP A 196 -5.44 -2.96 -23.33
N LYS A 197 -4.83 -4.15 -23.56
CA LYS A 197 -5.17 -5.38 -22.83
C LYS A 197 -4.92 -5.21 -21.33
N ILE A 198 -5.87 -5.69 -20.56
CA ILE A 198 -5.75 -5.88 -19.13
C ILE A 198 -4.82 -7.07 -18.89
N ARG A 199 -3.74 -6.85 -18.15
CA ARG A 199 -2.77 -7.89 -17.76
C ARG A 199 -2.76 -8.17 -16.26
N VAL A 200 -3.33 -7.27 -15.46
CA VAL A 200 -3.37 -7.40 -14.00
C VAL A 200 -4.78 -7.09 -13.50
N ILE A 201 -5.31 -7.91 -12.59
CA ILE A 201 -6.50 -7.60 -11.80
C ILE A 201 -6.05 -7.43 -10.34
N SER A 202 -6.31 -6.27 -9.75
CA SER A 202 -6.10 -6.01 -8.33
C SER A 202 -7.41 -6.08 -7.56
N ILE A 203 -7.41 -6.89 -6.49
CA ILE A 203 -8.55 -7.09 -5.61
C ILE A 203 -8.06 -6.90 -4.17
N SER A 204 -8.43 -5.80 -3.53
CA SER A 204 -8.06 -5.51 -2.13
C SER A 204 -8.91 -6.31 -1.11
N MET A 205 -9.21 -7.56 -1.45
CA MET A 205 -9.90 -8.58 -0.66
C MET A 205 -9.43 -9.96 -1.11
N GLY A 206 -9.48 -10.96 -0.23
CA GLY A 206 -9.08 -12.33 -0.54
C GLY A 206 -10.06 -13.35 0.01
N CYS A 207 -10.29 -14.43 -0.73
CA CYS A 207 -11.12 -15.54 -0.32
C CYS A 207 -10.54 -16.85 -0.87
N ALA A 208 -10.26 -17.83 0.00
CA ALA A 208 -9.70 -19.12 -0.39
C ALA A 208 -10.78 -20.15 -0.80
N LEU A 209 -11.91 -19.67 -1.34
CA LEU A 209 -12.98 -20.55 -1.82
C LEU A 209 -12.64 -21.12 -3.21
N PRO A 210 -13.03 -22.38 -3.52
CA PRO A 210 -12.72 -22.99 -4.83
C PRO A 210 -13.14 -22.14 -6.03
N ILE A 211 -14.32 -21.52 -5.98
CA ILE A 211 -14.84 -20.67 -7.07
C ILE A 211 -13.96 -19.44 -7.34
N TRP A 212 -13.27 -18.93 -6.33
CA TRP A 212 -12.28 -17.87 -6.52
C TRP A 212 -11.04 -18.40 -7.22
N MET A 213 -10.53 -19.55 -6.76
CA MET A 213 -9.34 -20.16 -7.34
C MET A 213 -9.57 -20.57 -8.80
N GLU A 214 -10.77 -21.06 -9.14
CA GLU A 214 -11.18 -21.35 -10.52
C GLU A 214 -11.17 -20.09 -11.40
N ALA A 215 -11.78 -18.99 -10.94
CA ALA A 215 -11.78 -17.75 -11.70
C ALA A 215 -10.37 -17.12 -11.82
N ILE A 216 -9.54 -17.23 -10.79
CA ILE A 216 -8.14 -16.77 -10.82
C ILE A 216 -7.31 -17.61 -11.81
N ALA A 217 -7.51 -18.93 -11.82
CA ALA A 217 -6.86 -19.82 -12.77
C ALA A 217 -7.29 -19.49 -14.22
N GLU A 218 -8.58 -19.29 -14.46
CA GLU A 218 -9.08 -18.89 -15.79
C GLU A 218 -8.52 -17.54 -16.24
N ALA A 219 -8.40 -16.57 -15.32
CA ALA A 219 -7.73 -15.30 -15.62
C ALA A 219 -6.27 -15.51 -16.03
N ALA A 220 -5.54 -16.37 -15.33
CA ALA A 220 -4.15 -16.70 -15.66
C ALA A 220 -4.02 -17.40 -17.03
N GLU A 221 -4.94 -18.30 -17.37
CA GLU A 221 -5.02 -18.94 -18.71
C GLU A 221 -5.27 -17.92 -19.83
N ASN A 222 -5.91 -16.79 -19.50
CA ASN A 222 -6.13 -15.67 -20.42
C ASN A 222 -5.03 -14.59 -20.33
N GLY A 223 -3.88 -14.90 -19.71
CA GLY A 223 -2.73 -14.00 -19.62
C GLY A 223 -2.89 -12.84 -18.64
N ILE A 224 -3.81 -12.97 -17.67
CA ILE A 224 -4.13 -11.96 -16.66
C ILE A 224 -3.71 -12.46 -15.28
N THR A 225 -2.77 -11.77 -14.63
CA THR A 225 -2.42 -12.04 -13.23
C THR A 225 -3.42 -11.41 -12.28
N VAL A 226 -4.06 -12.20 -11.43
CA VAL A 226 -4.88 -11.69 -10.33
C VAL A 226 -4.04 -11.56 -9.06
N VAL A 227 -4.07 -10.39 -8.45
CA VAL A 227 -3.46 -10.11 -7.15
C VAL A 227 -4.55 -9.83 -6.13
N THR A 228 -4.59 -10.62 -5.06
CA THR A 228 -5.58 -10.54 -3.97
C THR A 228 -4.91 -10.50 -2.60
N THR A 229 -5.68 -10.35 -1.51
CA THR A 229 -5.13 -10.45 -0.15
C THR A 229 -5.09 -11.88 0.41
N ALA A 230 -5.55 -12.87 -0.35
CA ALA A 230 -5.40 -14.29 -0.02
C ALA A 230 -4.10 -14.83 -0.63
N ASP A 231 -3.77 -16.08 -0.32
CA ASP A 231 -2.68 -16.82 -0.97
C ASP A 231 -2.85 -16.71 -2.50
N LEU A 232 -1.80 -16.26 -3.17
CA LEU A 232 -1.76 -16.13 -4.63
C LEU A 232 -1.50 -17.51 -5.25
N LEU A 233 -1.54 -17.58 -6.59
CA LEU A 233 -1.13 -18.79 -7.31
C LEU A 233 0.27 -19.23 -6.87
N ASN A 234 0.50 -20.54 -6.89
CA ASN A 234 1.70 -21.21 -6.38
C ASN A 234 1.99 -20.93 -4.90
N GLU A 235 0.93 -20.68 -4.11
CA GLU A 235 0.99 -20.49 -2.65
C GLU A 235 1.84 -19.28 -2.23
N LEU A 236 2.09 -18.32 -3.13
CA LEU A 236 2.79 -17.09 -2.79
C LEU A 236 1.93 -16.27 -1.81
N ARG A 237 2.42 -16.07 -0.58
CA ARG A 237 1.72 -15.32 0.46
C ARG A 237 2.23 -13.89 0.54
N LEU A 238 1.35 -12.92 0.29
CA LEU A 238 1.68 -11.52 0.49
C LEU A 238 1.59 -11.13 1.97
N SER A 239 2.52 -10.28 2.37
CA SER A 239 2.59 -9.72 3.71
C SER A 239 3.00 -8.25 3.70
N GLY A 240 2.93 -7.60 4.85
CA GLY A 240 3.14 -6.17 4.99
C GLY A 240 4.37 -5.82 5.81
N ILE A 241 5.09 -4.77 5.42
CA ILE A 241 6.20 -4.17 6.18
C ILE A 241 6.02 -2.66 6.35
N GLN A 242 6.75 -2.10 7.32
CA GLN A 242 6.76 -0.68 7.61
C GLN A 242 8.15 -0.09 7.40
N CYS A 243 8.24 1.02 6.67
CA CYS A 243 9.34 1.96 6.83
C CYS A 243 8.98 3.03 7.86
N PRO A 244 9.74 3.20 8.95
CA PRO A 244 9.52 4.29 9.90
C PRO A 244 9.66 5.67 9.24
N LEU A 245 8.93 6.66 9.75
CA LEU A 245 9.10 8.05 9.32
C LEU A 245 10.55 8.49 9.57
N GLY A 246 11.12 9.23 8.60
CA GLY A 246 12.51 9.71 8.65
C GLY A 246 13.58 8.64 8.35
N LYS A 247 13.20 7.42 7.97
CA LYS A 247 14.10 6.40 7.44
C LYS A 247 14.06 6.38 5.91
N ASP A 248 15.13 5.86 5.31
CA ASP A 248 15.23 5.74 3.86
C ASP A 248 14.32 4.61 3.35
N ARG A 249 13.26 4.99 2.63
CA ARG A 249 12.27 4.04 2.10
C ARG A 249 12.82 3.21 0.92
N ASN A 250 13.98 3.57 0.39
CA ASN A 250 14.66 2.85 -0.68
C ASN A 250 15.67 1.81 -0.18
N ASP A 251 16.03 1.87 1.10
CA ASP A 251 16.90 0.88 1.73
C ASP A 251 16.05 -0.22 2.40
N PRO A 252 16.10 -1.49 1.94
CA PRO A 252 15.36 -2.59 2.58
C PRO A 252 15.74 -2.80 4.06
N VAL A 253 16.94 -2.38 4.49
CA VAL A 253 17.38 -2.47 5.90
C VAL A 253 16.61 -1.51 6.81
N SER A 254 16.00 -0.45 6.25
CA SER A 254 15.18 0.50 7.01
C SER A 254 13.82 -0.05 7.43
N TYR A 255 13.39 -1.17 6.83
CA TYR A 255 12.07 -1.74 7.07
C TYR A 255 12.02 -2.59 8.34
N GLN A 256 10.85 -2.61 8.95
CA GLN A 256 10.53 -3.38 10.15
C GLN A 256 9.13 -3.98 10.07
N VAL A 257 8.79 -4.80 11.08
CA VAL A 257 7.47 -5.43 11.21
C VAL A 257 6.37 -4.37 11.10
N CYS A 258 5.32 -4.60 10.32
CA CYS A 258 4.21 -3.64 10.21
C CYS A 258 3.43 -3.48 11.52
N TYR A 259 2.71 -2.37 11.67
CA TYR A 259 1.94 -2.03 12.86
C TYR A 259 0.90 -3.10 13.21
N PHE A 260 0.13 -3.59 12.24
CA PHE A 260 -0.92 -4.57 12.54
C PHE A 260 -0.36 -5.90 13.05
N LYS A 261 0.74 -6.42 12.47
CA LYS A 261 1.39 -7.66 12.96
C LYS A 261 1.96 -7.47 14.37
N ARG A 262 2.60 -6.32 14.65
CA ARG A 262 3.10 -6.01 16.00
C ARG A 262 1.99 -5.96 17.04
N GLU A 263 0.88 -5.31 16.74
CA GLU A 263 -0.26 -5.23 17.66
C GLU A 263 -0.91 -6.59 17.92
N GLN A 264 -1.01 -7.42 16.91
CA GLN A 264 -1.57 -8.77 17.03
C GLN A 264 -0.57 -9.79 17.64
N GLY A 265 0.70 -9.41 17.79
CA GLY A 265 1.76 -10.32 18.22
C GLY A 265 2.04 -11.45 17.21
N VAL A 266 1.65 -11.27 15.95
CA VAL A 266 1.76 -12.27 14.88
C VAL A 266 3.13 -12.14 14.21
N GLN A 267 3.80 -13.28 14.04
CA GLN A 267 5.07 -13.35 13.33
C GLN A 267 4.86 -13.47 11.81
N TYR A 268 5.94 -13.35 11.05
CA TYR A 268 5.90 -13.73 9.64
C TYR A 268 6.00 -15.25 9.50
N ASP A 269 5.20 -15.82 8.62
CA ASP A 269 5.38 -17.21 8.21
C ASP A 269 6.60 -17.33 7.28
N PRO A 270 7.31 -18.47 7.31
CA PRO A 270 8.42 -18.71 6.39
C PRO A 270 8.01 -18.55 4.93
N GLY A 271 8.75 -17.73 4.18
CA GLY A 271 8.51 -17.52 2.75
C GLY A 271 7.44 -16.48 2.41
N GLU A 272 6.84 -15.79 3.39
CA GLU A 272 6.00 -14.62 3.10
C GLU A 272 6.78 -13.56 2.30
N LEU A 273 6.14 -12.99 1.28
CA LEU A 273 6.69 -11.91 0.47
C LEU A 273 6.06 -10.57 0.86
N CYS A 274 6.89 -9.69 1.40
CA CYS A 274 6.50 -8.45 2.03
C CYS A 274 6.54 -7.26 1.08
N VAL A 275 5.52 -6.41 1.16
CA VAL A 275 5.43 -5.13 0.48
C VAL A 275 5.19 -3.96 1.48
N PRO A 276 5.65 -2.73 1.16
CA PRO A 276 5.39 -1.55 2.00
C PRO A 276 3.90 -1.21 2.11
N ILE A 277 3.34 -1.27 3.31
CA ILE A 277 1.93 -0.95 3.59
C ILE A 277 1.74 0.19 4.61
N ASP A 278 2.71 0.43 5.49
CA ASP A 278 2.55 1.46 6.53
C ASP A 278 3.20 2.78 6.11
N ASN A 279 2.75 3.88 6.73
CA ASN A 279 3.22 5.24 6.48
C ASN A 279 3.17 5.61 4.97
N ARG A 280 2.05 5.30 4.33
CA ARG A 280 1.79 5.57 2.91
C ARG A 280 0.85 6.74 2.72
N THR A 281 1.04 7.45 1.62
CA THR A 281 0.15 8.50 1.15
C THR A 281 -0.42 8.10 -0.20
N PHE A 282 -1.72 8.29 -0.38
CA PHE A 282 -2.42 8.01 -1.64
C PHE A 282 -3.58 8.99 -1.84
N ALA A 283 -4.25 8.88 -2.99
CA ALA A 283 -5.35 9.74 -3.40
C ALA A 283 -6.51 9.75 -2.37
N ASP A 284 -7.05 10.94 -2.13
CA ASP A 284 -8.26 11.13 -1.32
C ASP A 284 -9.51 10.68 -2.12
N TYR A 285 -10.58 10.36 -1.40
CA TYR A 285 -11.88 10.02 -1.98
C TYR A 285 -12.87 11.19 -1.90
N GLU A 286 -12.64 12.17 -1.03
CA GLU A 286 -13.55 13.34 -0.88
C GLU A 286 -13.08 14.56 -1.68
N SER A 287 -11.78 14.68 -1.97
CA SER A 287 -11.18 15.78 -2.72
C SER A 287 -10.60 15.30 -4.06
N ALA A 288 -10.74 16.09 -5.13
CA ALA A 288 -10.17 15.75 -6.44
C ALA A 288 -8.63 15.87 -6.47
N ASP A 289 -8.05 16.68 -5.58
CA ASP A 289 -6.60 16.96 -5.54
C ASP A 289 -6.00 16.67 -4.17
N GLY A 290 -6.76 16.02 -3.30
CA GLY A 290 -6.35 15.73 -1.93
C GLY A 290 -5.53 14.45 -1.83
N PHE A 291 -4.83 14.30 -0.71
CA PHE A 291 -4.15 13.08 -0.36
C PHE A 291 -4.50 12.68 1.07
N ILE A 292 -4.45 11.38 1.34
CA ILE A 292 -4.56 10.81 2.67
C ILE A 292 -3.24 10.17 3.02
N PHE A 293 -2.67 10.55 4.16
CA PHE A 293 -1.58 9.81 4.80
C PHE A 293 -2.19 8.79 5.77
N ASN A 294 -1.86 7.52 5.56
CA ASN A 294 -2.24 6.42 6.44
C ASN A 294 -1.00 5.84 7.14
N PRO A 295 -0.86 5.98 8.47
CA PRO A 295 0.29 5.45 9.21
C PRO A 295 0.26 3.93 9.32
N LYS A 296 -0.94 3.34 9.38
CA LYS A 296 -1.17 1.91 9.59
C LYS A 296 -2.01 1.35 8.46
N GLY A 297 -1.36 0.68 7.54
CA GLY A 297 -1.98 -0.03 6.44
C GLY A 297 -2.44 -1.43 6.82
N GLY A 298 -3.05 -2.08 5.84
CA GLY A 298 -3.42 -3.50 5.91
C GLY A 298 -3.09 -4.19 4.58
N MET A 299 -3.38 -5.49 4.48
CA MET A 299 -3.11 -6.21 3.23
C MET A 299 -3.91 -5.71 2.02
N SER A 300 -5.03 -5.02 2.26
CA SER A 300 -5.75 -4.28 1.22
C SER A 300 -4.91 -3.19 0.54
N GLU A 301 -3.87 -2.67 1.19
CA GLU A 301 -2.88 -1.76 0.58
C GLU A 301 -1.74 -2.52 -0.10
N GLY A 302 -1.44 -3.74 0.38
CA GLY A 302 -0.41 -4.60 -0.20
C GLY A 302 -0.79 -5.14 -1.57
N ALA A 303 -2.05 -5.56 -1.76
CA ALA A 303 -2.54 -6.07 -3.05
C ALA A 303 -2.36 -5.08 -4.22
N PRO A 304 -2.79 -3.80 -4.14
CA PRO A 304 -2.58 -2.84 -5.22
C PRO A 304 -1.12 -2.46 -5.41
N TYR A 305 -0.31 -2.45 -4.35
CA TYR A 305 1.13 -2.24 -4.48
C TYR A 305 1.78 -3.36 -5.30
N PHE A 306 1.50 -4.62 -4.95
CA PHE A 306 2.05 -5.78 -5.64
C PHE A 306 1.50 -5.89 -7.07
N ALA A 307 0.22 -5.60 -7.29
CA ALA A 307 -0.37 -5.51 -8.63
C ALA A 307 0.35 -4.48 -9.51
N GLY A 308 0.75 -3.34 -8.93
CA GLY A 308 1.57 -2.36 -9.62
C GLY A 308 2.94 -2.92 -10.03
N LEU A 309 3.61 -3.70 -9.18
CA LEU A 309 4.87 -4.36 -9.54
C LEU A 309 4.69 -5.34 -10.70
N VAL A 310 3.62 -6.14 -10.67
CA VAL A 310 3.27 -7.04 -11.78
C VAL A 310 3.03 -6.25 -13.07
N ALA A 311 2.39 -5.08 -13.01
CA ALA A 311 2.22 -4.21 -14.18
C ALA A 311 3.55 -3.67 -14.71
N LEU A 312 4.51 -3.31 -13.84
CA LEU A 312 5.86 -2.94 -14.26
C LEU A 312 6.58 -4.11 -14.95
N VAL A 313 6.43 -5.34 -14.44
CA VAL A 313 6.98 -6.55 -15.06
C VAL A 313 6.39 -6.76 -16.45
N TYR A 314 5.07 -6.65 -16.60
CA TYR A 314 4.41 -6.82 -17.90
C TYR A 314 4.77 -5.75 -18.93
N GLN A 315 5.11 -4.53 -18.51
CA GLN A 315 5.64 -3.53 -19.42
C GLN A 315 6.97 -3.98 -20.03
N VAL A 316 7.80 -4.64 -19.22
CA VAL A 316 9.15 -5.05 -19.60
C VAL A 316 9.12 -6.35 -20.39
N ASN A 317 8.44 -7.36 -19.88
CA ASN A 317 8.30 -8.66 -20.49
C ASN A 317 6.82 -9.09 -20.51
N PRO A 318 6.10 -8.84 -21.61
CA PRO A 318 4.69 -9.17 -21.72
C PRO A 318 4.42 -10.67 -21.84
N ASP A 319 5.43 -11.51 -22.11
CA ASP A 319 5.27 -12.92 -22.40
C ASP A 319 5.36 -13.81 -21.15
N LEU A 320 5.72 -13.24 -19.99
CA LEU A 320 5.77 -13.99 -18.73
C LEU A 320 4.38 -14.44 -18.29
N THR A 321 4.30 -15.69 -17.89
CA THR A 321 3.13 -16.25 -17.22
C THR A 321 3.05 -15.76 -15.78
N THR A 322 1.86 -15.83 -15.17
CA THR A 322 1.67 -15.49 -13.75
C THR A 322 2.62 -16.26 -12.83
N THR A 323 2.84 -17.55 -13.11
CA THR A 323 3.77 -18.40 -12.35
C THR A 323 5.20 -17.87 -12.41
N GLU A 324 5.71 -17.59 -13.61
CA GLU A 324 7.08 -17.09 -13.79
C GLU A 324 7.26 -15.74 -13.09
N ILE A 325 6.28 -14.83 -13.16
CA ILE A 325 6.34 -13.55 -12.45
C ILE A 325 6.47 -13.76 -10.93
N PHE A 326 5.69 -14.67 -10.36
CA PHE A 326 5.74 -14.95 -8.93
C PHE A 326 7.06 -15.61 -8.50
N GLU A 327 7.63 -16.49 -9.33
CA GLU A 327 8.96 -17.07 -9.12
C GLU A 327 10.04 -15.98 -9.14
N LEU A 328 10.01 -15.07 -10.12
CA LEU A 328 10.95 -13.94 -10.20
C LEU A 328 10.80 -12.99 -8.99
N CYS A 329 9.57 -12.79 -8.50
CA CYS A 329 9.31 -12.02 -7.28
C CYS A 329 9.97 -12.65 -6.06
N GLN A 330 9.96 -13.98 -5.93
CA GLN A 330 10.65 -14.70 -4.84
C GLN A 330 12.18 -14.67 -5.03
N GLU A 331 12.67 -14.90 -6.25
CA GLU A 331 14.11 -14.93 -6.56
C GLU A 331 14.77 -13.56 -6.32
N SER A 332 14.09 -12.47 -6.67
CA SER A 332 14.61 -11.11 -6.49
C SER A 332 14.60 -10.63 -5.03
N ALA A 333 13.78 -11.23 -4.17
CA ALA A 333 13.46 -10.68 -2.87
C ALA A 333 14.66 -10.65 -1.88
N THR A 334 14.67 -9.64 -1.02
CA THR A 334 15.70 -9.46 0.02
C THR A 334 15.28 -10.15 1.32
N PRO A 335 16.15 -10.91 2.01
CA PRO A 335 15.80 -11.57 3.27
C PRO A 335 15.32 -10.59 4.36
N PHE A 336 14.29 -10.98 5.11
CA PHE A 336 13.70 -10.22 6.21
C PHE A 336 13.15 -11.15 7.30
N GLY A 337 14.05 -11.62 8.18
CA GLY A 337 13.70 -12.61 9.19
C GLY A 337 13.30 -13.94 8.55
N LEU A 338 12.07 -14.40 8.79
CA LEU A 338 11.49 -15.58 8.14
C LEU A 338 10.82 -15.27 6.80
N ALA A 339 10.58 -13.99 6.52
CA ALA A 339 9.98 -13.48 5.28
C ALA A 339 11.05 -12.88 4.36
N PHE A 340 10.59 -12.34 3.24
CA PHE A 340 11.41 -11.60 2.28
C PHE A 340 10.72 -10.30 1.91
N ILE A 341 11.47 -9.25 1.59
CA ILE A 341 10.97 -7.98 1.06
C ILE A 341 11.13 -8.01 -0.46
N VAL A 342 10.08 -7.67 -1.21
CA VAL A 342 10.17 -7.53 -2.67
C VAL A 342 11.35 -6.63 -3.07
N ASN A 343 12.03 -6.95 -4.17
CA ASN A 343 13.08 -6.10 -4.72
C ASN A 343 12.70 -5.67 -6.15
N PRO A 344 12.00 -4.53 -6.31
CA PRO A 344 11.49 -4.10 -7.61
C PRO A 344 12.58 -3.95 -8.67
N VAL A 345 13.75 -3.45 -8.29
CA VAL A 345 14.85 -3.22 -9.25
C VAL A 345 15.41 -4.54 -9.76
N GLU A 346 15.66 -5.50 -8.86
CA GLU A 346 16.14 -6.82 -9.25
C GLU A 346 15.08 -7.64 -9.98
N LEU A 347 13.82 -7.55 -9.57
CA LEU A 347 12.68 -8.16 -10.26
C LEU A 347 12.64 -7.75 -11.73
N ILE A 348 12.71 -6.45 -11.99
CA ILE A 348 12.74 -5.91 -13.35
C ILE A 348 13.98 -6.39 -14.11
N ARG A 349 15.16 -6.39 -13.48
CA ARG A 349 16.39 -6.88 -14.11
C ARG A 349 16.27 -8.36 -14.51
N LEU A 350 15.68 -9.20 -13.67
CA LEU A 350 15.44 -10.61 -13.98
C LEU A 350 14.46 -10.76 -15.15
N ALA A 351 13.36 -10.00 -15.15
CA ALA A 351 12.40 -10.01 -16.26
C ALA A 351 13.05 -9.62 -17.61
N GLU A 352 13.92 -8.61 -17.62
CA GLU A 352 14.70 -8.19 -18.81
C GLU A 352 15.62 -9.32 -19.32
N VAL A 353 16.29 -10.04 -18.42
CA VAL A 353 17.21 -11.13 -18.78
C VAL A 353 16.46 -12.36 -19.32
N THR A 354 15.25 -12.64 -18.83
CA THR A 354 14.44 -13.76 -19.33
C THR A 354 14.10 -13.60 -20.81
N ILE A 355 13.83 -12.38 -21.28
CA ILE A 355 13.60 -12.09 -22.71
C ILE A 355 14.82 -12.49 -23.55
N GLN A 356 16.01 -12.12 -23.08
CA GLN A 356 17.25 -12.40 -23.80
C GLN A 356 17.47 -13.91 -23.95
N ARG A 357 17.20 -14.68 -22.89
CA ARG A 357 17.28 -16.15 -22.91
C ARG A 357 16.26 -16.76 -23.86
N GLN A 358 14.99 -16.35 -23.78
CA GLN A 358 13.94 -16.83 -24.68
C GLN A 358 14.27 -16.54 -26.16
N THR A 359 14.83 -15.36 -26.44
CA THR A 359 15.29 -14.98 -27.79
C THR A 359 16.43 -15.87 -28.28
N LEU A 360 17.46 -16.08 -27.44
CA LEU A 360 18.59 -16.96 -27.74
C LEU A 360 18.15 -18.42 -27.99
N ASP A 361 17.25 -18.94 -27.16
CA ASP A 361 16.72 -20.30 -27.30
C ASP A 361 15.90 -20.44 -28.58
N SER A 362 15.08 -19.45 -28.93
CA SER A 362 14.34 -19.45 -30.20
C SER A 362 15.26 -19.41 -31.43
N TYR A 363 16.36 -18.64 -31.37
CA TYR A 363 17.37 -18.57 -32.42
C TYR A 363 18.12 -19.90 -32.60
N ASN A 364 18.51 -20.52 -31.47
CA ASN A 364 19.20 -21.81 -31.49
C ASN A 364 18.28 -22.92 -32.02
N ASN A 365 17.01 -22.92 -31.61
CA ASN A 365 16.02 -23.93 -32.03
C ASN A 365 15.57 -23.77 -33.49
N SER A 366 15.68 -22.56 -34.07
CA SER A 366 15.41 -22.29 -35.49
C SER A 366 16.63 -22.53 -36.41
N GLY A 367 17.74 -23.04 -35.88
CA GLY A 367 18.95 -23.30 -36.67
C GLY A 367 19.69 -22.05 -37.13
N GLY A 368 19.54 -20.93 -36.39
CA GLY A 368 20.20 -19.66 -36.69
C GLY A 368 19.55 -18.82 -37.80
N LEU A 369 18.31 -19.14 -38.18
CA LEU A 369 17.50 -18.32 -39.08
C LEU A 369 16.61 -17.40 -38.23
N LEU A 370 16.89 -16.11 -38.24
CA LEU A 370 15.99 -15.10 -37.67
C LEU A 370 14.67 -15.07 -38.49
N PRO A 371 13.50 -14.88 -37.83
CA PRO A 371 12.28 -14.47 -38.52
C PRO A 371 12.42 -13.13 -39.25
#